data_AF-A0A4V1ZVL8-F1
#
_entry.id   AF-A0A4V1ZVL8-F1
#
_cell.length_a   1.000
_cell.length_b   1.000
_cell.length_c   1.000
_cell.angle_alpha   90.00
_cell.angle_beta   90.00
_cell.angle_gamma   90.00
#
_symmetry.space_group_name_H-M   'P 1'
#
loop_
_entity.id
_entity.type
_entity.pdbx_description
1 polymer ?
#
loop_
_entity_poly.entity_id
_entity_poly.type
_entity_poly.pdbx_seq_one_letter_code
_entity_poly.pdbx_strand_id
1 'polypeptide(L)'
;MLVRNDNSAGSKEQQGGKLRLTSQPLLPQYLDPNDKNSTEYELYPFQRLGEKRIFNGYESLANWITDQGCVVIDGFSGVLWNDLRSGLSRHLDSKGIRVSWIDVSEAMKSAHDIEQLVAPFLGEPGSLWGRRCTLTLNDFFDQVKLKSIAPDTSKQSIATLTIYYGTGASLIKSAEAPVIYIDIPKNEIQYRMRAGSLTNLGADGPKRSAEMYKRFYFVDWVVLGVHKKSLLPKAAVFADAQWINNINWMFSDSLHDGLKTMSHSDFRVRPWFEAGAWGGQWMKERFKNLNKDEVN
;
A
#
# COMPACT_ATOMS: atom_id res chain seq x y z
N MET A 1 9.98 30.60 22.88
CA MET A 1 9.57 31.37 21.68
C MET A 1 8.57 30.51 20.92
N LEU A 2 7.47 31.07 20.41
CA LEU A 2 6.33 30.29 19.89
C LEU A 2 6.70 29.54 18.60
N VAL A 3 6.69 28.20 18.65
CA VAL A 3 6.75 27.38 17.44
C VAL A 3 5.38 27.46 16.76
N ARG A 4 5.32 28.11 15.60
CA ARG A 4 4.12 28.07 14.75
C ARG A 4 3.99 26.68 14.17
N ASN A 5 2.87 26.02 14.47
CA ASN A 5 2.51 24.74 13.91
C ASN A 5 1.90 24.99 12.52
N ASP A 6 2.75 25.34 11.55
CA ASP A 6 2.37 25.64 10.16
C ASP A 6 2.03 24.33 9.41
N ASN A 7 0.99 23.66 9.90
CA ASN A 7 0.32 22.53 9.26
C ASN A 7 -0.57 23.06 8.13
N SER A 8 0.05 23.75 7.17
CA SER A 8 -0.59 24.28 5.98
C SER A 8 -0.98 23.12 5.09
N ALA A 9 -2.28 23.02 4.77
CA ALA A 9 -2.69 22.26 3.61
C ALA A 9 -1.98 22.88 2.39
N GLY A 10 -1.25 22.06 1.63
CA GLY A 10 -0.33 22.52 0.59
C GLY A 10 -0.99 23.52 -0.36
N SER A 11 -0.35 24.68 -0.53
CA SER A 11 -0.75 25.67 -1.54
C SER A 11 -0.73 25.03 -2.93
N LYS A 12 -1.70 25.40 -3.77
CA LYS A 12 -2.01 24.76 -5.06
C LYS A 12 -0.94 24.94 -6.18
N GLU A 13 0.30 25.26 -5.85
CA GLU A 13 1.36 25.62 -6.80
C GLU A 13 2.60 24.73 -6.72
N GLN A 14 2.43 23.42 -6.91
CA GLN A 14 3.49 22.54 -7.43
C GLN A 14 2.90 21.51 -8.40
N GLN A 15 2.82 21.86 -9.69
CA GLN A 15 2.67 20.86 -10.75
C GLN A 15 3.95 20.02 -10.81
N GLY A 16 3.93 18.84 -10.19
CA GLY A 16 5.12 18.02 -9.94
C GLY A 16 5.50 17.84 -8.46
N GLY A 17 4.52 17.90 -7.54
CA GLY A 17 4.76 17.67 -6.11
C GLY A 17 5.40 16.31 -5.78
N LYS A 18 6.24 16.26 -4.74
CA LYS A 18 6.87 15.02 -4.26
C LYS A 18 5.81 14.01 -3.81
N LEU A 19 5.96 12.74 -4.19
CA LEU A 19 5.07 11.64 -3.76
C LEU A 19 5.32 11.15 -2.31
N ARG A 20 6.33 11.67 -1.61
CA ARG A 20 6.66 11.33 -0.21
C ARG A 20 7.20 12.57 0.50
N LEU A 21 6.68 12.90 1.68
CA LEU A 21 7.22 13.97 2.53
C LEU A 21 7.93 13.38 3.76
N THR A 22 9.22 13.12 3.57
CA THR A 22 10.19 12.62 4.55
C THR A 22 11.61 12.80 3.99
N SER A 23 12.64 12.83 4.84
CA SER A 23 14.01 12.57 4.41
C SER A 23 14.42 11.09 4.56
N GLN A 24 13.61 10.25 5.21
CA GLN A 24 13.86 8.80 5.29
C GLN A 24 13.98 8.15 3.90
N PRO A 25 15.09 7.44 3.63
CA PRO A 25 15.25 6.71 2.38
C PRO A 25 14.23 5.56 2.30
N LEU A 26 13.96 5.11 1.08
CA LEU A 26 13.27 3.84 0.85
C LEU A 26 14.16 2.69 1.37
N LEU A 27 13.55 1.53 1.62
CA LEU A 27 14.33 0.31 1.86
C LEU A 27 15.29 0.06 0.67
N PRO A 28 16.55 -0.37 0.89
CA PRO A 28 17.41 -0.82 -0.20
C PRO A 28 16.76 -1.99 -0.96
N GLN A 29 16.73 -1.94 -2.30
CA GLN A 29 16.22 -3.05 -3.12
C GLN A 29 17.18 -4.25 -3.12
N TYR A 30 18.47 -3.98 -2.92
CA TYR A 30 19.54 -4.95 -2.85
C TYR A 30 20.38 -4.65 -1.61
N LEU A 31 20.88 -5.69 -0.98
CA LEU A 31 21.89 -5.59 0.07
C LEU A 31 23.25 -5.36 -0.59
N ASP A 32 24.08 -4.48 -0.03
CA ASP A 32 25.47 -4.36 -0.48
C ASP A 32 26.25 -5.60 -0.02
N PRO A 33 26.80 -6.43 -0.94
CA PRO A 33 27.60 -7.59 -0.57
C PRO A 33 28.91 -7.21 0.15
N ASN A 34 29.29 -5.92 0.17
CA ASN A 34 30.46 -5.40 0.85
C ASN A 34 30.17 -4.77 2.23
N ASP A 35 28.91 -4.74 2.70
CA ASP A 35 28.56 -4.24 4.03
C ASP A 35 29.05 -5.21 5.13
N LYS A 36 30.34 -5.10 5.45
CA LYS A 36 31.06 -5.95 6.43
C LYS A 36 31.01 -5.40 7.86
N ASN A 37 29.91 -4.74 8.25
CA ASN A 37 29.76 -4.19 9.60
C ASN A 37 29.42 -5.26 10.65
N SER A 38 30.43 -6.04 11.07
CA SER A 38 30.29 -7.12 12.06
C SER A 38 30.22 -6.67 13.53
N THR A 39 30.27 -5.36 13.81
CA THR A 39 30.25 -4.79 15.17
C THR A 39 29.17 -3.73 15.40
N GLU A 40 28.43 -3.33 14.37
CA GLU A 40 27.35 -2.33 14.48
C GLU A 40 25.96 -2.95 14.34
N TYR A 41 24.92 -2.20 14.70
CA TYR A 41 23.55 -2.68 14.60
C TYR A 41 23.04 -2.62 13.16
N GLU A 42 22.87 -3.79 12.53
CA GLU A 42 22.19 -3.97 11.25
C GLU A 42 20.77 -3.37 11.28
N LEU A 43 20.54 -2.31 10.51
CA LEU A 43 19.25 -1.60 10.47
C LEU A 43 18.17 -2.28 9.63
N TYR A 44 18.54 -3.26 8.81
CA TYR A 44 17.64 -3.88 7.84
C TYR A 44 17.52 -5.39 8.07
N PRO A 45 17.09 -5.86 9.26
CA PRO A 45 16.90 -7.28 9.52
C PRO A 45 15.91 -7.88 8.52
N PHE A 46 16.27 -9.01 7.93
CA PHE A 46 15.50 -9.69 6.88
C PHE A 46 15.59 -11.20 7.02
N GLN A 47 14.54 -11.91 6.62
CA GLN A 47 14.56 -13.37 6.48
C GLN A 47 14.99 -13.73 5.05
N ARG A 48 15.97 -14.63 4.91
CA ARG A 48 16.31 -15.22 3.61
C ARG A 48 15.27 -16.27 3.24
N LEU A 49 14.70 -16.17 2.04
CA LEU A 49 13.77 -17.16 1.46
C LEU A 49 14.45 -18.18 0.54
N GLY A 50 15.74 -17.96 0.22
CA GLY A 50 16.47 -18.73 -0.79
C GLY A 50 16.37 -18.11 -2.20
N GLU A 51 16.97 -18.78 -3.18
CA GLU A 51 17.01 -18.31 -4.57
C GLU A 51 15.64 -18.38 -5.25
N LYS A 52 15.41 -17.48 -6.22
CA LYS A 52 14.21 -17.46 -7.10
C LYS A 52 12.86 -17.39 -6.36
N ARG A 53 12.86 -16.90 -5.12
CA ARG A 53 11.62 -16.68 -4.32
C ARG A 53 11.08 -15.25 -4.37
N ILE A 54 11.92 -14.27 -4.73
CA ILE A 54 11.55 -12.86 -4.87
C ILE A 54 11.91 -12.40 -6.29
N PHE A 55 10.96 -11.76 -6.94
CA PHE A 55 11.05 -11.19 -8.29
C PHE A 55 11.00 -9.66 -8.20
N ASN A 56 11.66 -8.98 -9.14
CA ASN A 56 11.78 -7.52 -9.16
C ASN A 56 11.36 -7.00 -10.54
N GLY A 57 10.83 -5.77 -10.61
CA GLY A 57 10.44 -5.13 -11.86
C GLY A 57 8.97 -5.30 -12.21
N TYR A 58 8.34 -4.22 -12.70
CA TYR A 58 7.02 -4.29 -13.32
C TYR A 58 7.02 -5.23 -14.54
N GLU A 59 8.15 -5.38 -15.24
CA GLU A 59 8.32 -6.33 -16.33
C GLU A 59 8.09 -7.79 -15.90
N SER A 60 8.69 -8.22 -14.78
CA SER A 60 8.55 -9.61 -14.32
C SER A 60 7.14 -9.91 -13.85
N LEU A 61 6.48 -8.95 -13.20
CA LEU A 61 5.07 -9.08 -12.82
C LEU A 61 4.15 -9.07 -14.04
N ALA A 62 4.42 -8.20 -15.02
CA ALA A 62 3.68 -8.16 -16.28
C ALA A 62 3.82 -9.47 -17.08
N ASN A 63 5.01 -10.09 -17.11
CA ASN A 63 5.22 -11.41 -17.72
C ASN A 63 4.31 -12.47 -17.08
N TRP A 64 4.26 -12.54 -15.75
CA TRP A 64 3.38 -13.49 -15.06
C TRP A 64 1.89 -13.18 -15.30
N ILE A 65 1.52 -11.90 -15.39
CA ILE A 65 0.16 -11.45 -15.73
C ILE A 65 -0.21 -11.83 -17.16
N THR A 66 0.70 -11.80 -18.15
CA THR A 66 0.37 -12.16 -19.54
C THR A 66 0.02 -13.63 -19.74
N ASP A 67 0.44 -14.50 -18.82
CA ASP A 67 0.07 -15.92 -18.81
C ASP A 67 -1.35 -16.15 -18.23
N GLN A 68 -2.01 -15.10 -17.74
CA GLN A 68 -3.37 -15.13 -17.21
C GLN A 68 -4.37 -14.51 -18.20
N GLY A 69 -5.59 -15.05 -18.30
CA GLY A 69 -6.67 -14.40 -19.07
C GLY A 69 -7.34 -13.23 -18.33
N CYS A 70 -7.35 -13.28 -17.00
CA CYS A 70 -7.96 -12.29 -16.11
C CYS A 70 -7.18 -12.24 -14.80
N VAL A 71 -6.95 -11.05 -14.22
CA VAL A 71 -6.24 -10.87 -12.95
C VAL A 71 -6.98 -9.85 -12.07
N VAL A 72 -6.94 -10.07 -10.76
CA VAL A 72 -7.40 -9.11 -9.76
C VAL A 72 -6.20 -8.55 -9.00
N ILE A 73 -6.04 -7.23 -8.96
CA ILE A 73 -4.98 -6.52 -8.25
C ILE A 73 -5.61 -5.73 -7.10
N ASP A 74 -5.70 -6.36 -5.93
CA ASP A 74 -6.16 -5.72 -4.69
C ASP A 74 -4.98 -5.14 -3.92
N GLY A 75 -5.18 -4.20 -3.01
CA GLY A 75 -4.09 -3.62 -2.24
C GLY A 75 -4.51 -2.69 -1.11
N PHE A 76 -3.59 -2.49 -0.17
CA PHE A 76 -3.82 -1.69 1.03
C PHE A 76 -3.92 -0.18 0.73
N SER A 77 -4.41 0.62 1.69
CA SER A 77 -4.49 2.07 1.52
C SER A 77 -3.10 2.67 1.32
N GLY A 78 -2.92 3.53 0.32
CA GLY A 78 -1.65 4.20 0.02
C GLY A 78 -0.82 3.55 -1.09
N VAL A 79 -1.31 2.46 -1.70
CA VAL A 79 -0.88 2.07 -3.05
C VAL A 79 -1.21 3.23 -4.01
N LEU A 80 -0.23 3.64 -4.82
CA LEU A 80 -0.41 4.65 -5.84
C LEU A 80 -0.89 3.96 -7.13
N TRP A 81 -2.21 3.81 -7.26
CA TRP A 81 -2.83 2.98 -8.30
C TRP A 81 -2.52 3.46 -9.73
N ASN A 82 -2.41 4.78 -9.94
CA ASN A 82 -2.03 5.36 -11.23
C ASN A 82 -0.59 5.00 -11.63
N ASP A 83 0.36 5.11 -10.71
CA ASP A 83 1.77 4.75 -10.93
C ASP A 83 1.93 3.24 -11.17
N LEU A 84 1.24 2.41 -10.38
CA LEU A 84 1.24 0.95 -10.54
C LEU A 84 0.66 0.52 -11.89
N ARG A 85 -0.50 1.07 -12.28
CA ARG A 85 -1.12 0.83 -13.58
C ARG A 85 -0.20 1.28 -14.71
N SER A 86 0.38 2.48 -14.61
CA SER A 86 1.31 3.01 -15.63
C SER A 86 2.59 2.17 -15.76
N GLY A 87 3.11 1.66 -14.65
CA GLY A 87 4.25 0.75 -14.61
C GLY A 87 3.98 -0.55 -15.35
N LEU A 88 2.83 -1.19 -15.07
CA LEU A 88 2.41 -2.42 -15.76
C LEU A 88 2.05 -2.18 -17.24
N SER A 89 1.25 -1.15 -17.54
CA SER A 89 0.86 -0.78 -18.91
C SER A 89 2.07 -0.67 -19.83
N ARG A 90 3.12 0.04 -19.43
CA ARG A 90 4.34 0.21 -20.24
C ARG A 90 4.91 -1.13 -20.75
N HIS A 91 4.91 -2.17 -19.92
CA HIS A 91 5.42 -3.48 -20.31
C HIS A 91 4.39 -4.30 -21.10
N LEU A 92 3.10 -4.24 -20.75
CA LEU A 92 2.01 -4.93 -21.47
C LEU A 92 1.83 -4.36 -22.90
N ASP A 93 1.86 -3.04 -23.04
CA ASP A 93 1.79 -2.32 -24.31
C ASP A 93 3.01 -2.66 -25.21
N SER A 94 4.22 -2.73 -24.63
CA SER A 94 5.44 -3.13 -25.36
C SER A 94 5.40 -4.55 -25.94
N LYS A 95 4.52 -5.41 -25.40
CA LYS A 95 4.24 -6.78 -25.88
C LYS A 95 3.06 -6.86 -26.85
N GLY A 96 2.39 -5.74 -27.14
CA GLY A 96 1.17 -5.69 -27.95
C GLY A 96 -0.07 -6.29 -27.27
N ILE A 97 -0.04 -6.45 -25.93
CA ILE A 97 -1.16 -7.04 -25.18
C ILE A 97 -2.23 -5.97 -24.96
N ARG A 98 -3.43 -6.20 -25.50
CA ARG A 98 -4.59 -5.32 -25.23
C ARG A 98 -5.14 -5.63 -23.84
N VAL A 99 -5.23 -4.61 -22.99
CA VAL A 99 -5.66 -4.73 -21.59
C VAL A 99 -6.96 -3.95 -21.36
N SER A 100 -7.96 -4.63 -20.82
CA SER A 100 -9.16 -4.00 -20.24
C SER A 100 -8.91 -3.72 -18.76
N TRP A 101 -8.62 -2.46 -18.44
CA TRP A 101 -8.41 -1.98 -17.07
C TRP A 101 -9.74 -1.57 -16.45
N ILE A 102 -10.13 -2.21 -15.35
CA ILE A 102 -11.39 -1.93 -14.63
C ILE A 102 -11.03 -1.43 -13.23
N ASP A 103 -11.28 -0.15 -12.99
CA ASP A 103 -11.03 0.49 -11.70
C ASP A 103 -12.18 0.21 -10.75
N VAL A 104 -11.93 -0.52 -9.67
CA VAL A 104 -12.99 -0.91 -8.74
C VAL A 104 -13.47 0.26 -7.87
N SER A 105 -12.73 1.37 -7.82
CA SER A 105 -13.14 2.56 -7.07
C SER A 105 -14.44 3.18 -7.62
N GLU A 106 -14.77 2.96 -8.90
CA GLU A 106 -16.03 3.37 -9.52
C GLU A 106 -17.27 2.72 -8.84
N ALA A 107 -17.10 1.54 -8.25
CA ALA A 107 -18.13 0.83 -7.50
C ALA A 107 -18.21 1.23 -6.01
N MET A 108 -17.39 2.17 -5.55
CA MET A 108 -17.52 2.71 -4.19
C MET A 108 -18.82 3.54 -4.05
N LYS A 109 -19.27 3.67 -2.80
CA LYS A 109 -20.26 4.67 -2.40
C LYS A 109 -19.70 6.08 -2.62
N SER A 110 -20.55 7.11 -2.63
CA SER A 110 -20.05 8.48 -2.78
C SER A 110 -19.15 8.87 -1.60
N ALA A 111 -18.22 9.81 -1.81
CA ALA A 111 -17.39 10.32 -0.72
C ALA A 111 -18.24 10.84 0.45
N HIS A 112 -19.39 11.47 0.17
CA HIS A 112 -20.35 11.92 1.18
C HIS A 112 -20.93 10.75 2.00
N ASP A 113 -21.41 9.70 1.34
CA ASP A 113 -21.96 8.52 2.04
C ASP A 113 -20.88 7.83 2.88
N ILE A 114 -19.65 7.77 2.38
CA ILE A 114 -18.50 7.21 3.11
C ILE A 114 -18.15 8.08 4.31
N GLU A 115 -18.20 9.41 4.20
CA GLU A 115 -17.99 10.30 5.33
C GLU A 115 -19.04 10.09 6.44
N GLN A 116 -20.32 10.00 6.08
CA GLN A 116 -21.38 9.68 7.05
C GLN A 116 -21.20 8.28 7.66
N LEU A 117 -20.81 7.30 6.86
CA LEU A 117 -20.55 5.92 7.29
C LEU A 117 -19.40 5.83 8.32
N VAL A 118 -18.35 6.64 8.17
CA VAL A 118 -17.18 6.60 9.07
C VAL A 118 -17.25 7.56 10.25
N ALA A 119 -18.07 8.62 10.17
CA ALA A 119 -18.20 9.64 11.21
C ALA A 119 -18.41 9.10 12.65
N PRO A 120 -19.25 8.06 12.91
CA PRO A 120 -19.44 7.49 14.25
C PRO A 120 -18.16 6.97 14.92
N PHE A 121 -17.12 6.67 14.15
CA PHE A 121 -15.83 6.17 14.62
C PHE A 121 -14.80 7.28 14.83
N LEU A 122 -15.02 8.48 14.30
CA LEU A 122 -14.05 9.58 14.34
C LEU A 122 -14.24 10.52 15.54
N GLY A 123 -15.33 10.41 16.30
CA GLY A 123 -15.57 11.28 17.46
C GLY A 123 -15.63 12.76 17.08
N GLU A 124 -15.24 13.63 18.01
CA GLU A 124 -15.29 15.09 17.79
C GLU A 124 -14.20 15.58 16.81
N PRO A 125 -14.49 16.57 15.95
CA PRO A 125 -13.50 17.26 15.12
C PRO A 125 -12.37 17.86 15.96
N GLY A 126 -11.13 17.78 15.47
CA GLY A 126 -9.94 18.28 16.17
C GLY A 126 -9.45 17.44 17.37
N SER A 127 -10.30 16.57 17.94
CA SER A 127 -9.87 15.61 18.97
C SER A 127 -8.92 14.56 18.39
N LEU A 128 -7.99 14.04 19.19
CA LEU A 128 -7.15 12.89 18.82
C LEU A 128 -7.89 11.55 18.93
N TRP A 129 -8.96 11.48 19.73
CA TRP A 129 -9.62 10.23 20.10
C TRP A 129 -10.75 9.83 19.15
N GLY A 130 -10.78 8.56 18.76
CA GLY A 130 -11.84 7.91 18.00
C GLY A 130 -12.19 6.55 18.60
N ARG A 131 -13.07 5.81 17.94
CA ARG A 131 -13.47 4.43 18.29
C ARG A 131 -13.03 3.48 17.17
N ARG A 132 -12.53 2.30 17.53
CA ARG A 132 -12.16 1.28 16.54
C ARG A 132 -13.37 0.91 15.69
N CYS A 133 -13.22 0.96 14.37
CA CYS A 133 -14.28 0.64 13.43
C CYS A 133 -14.70 -0.83 13.50
N THR A 134 -16.00 -1.06 13.34
CA THR A 134 -16.65 -2.38 13.32
C THR A 134 -17.18 -2.77 11.94
N LEU A 135 -16.97 -1.91 10.94
CA LEU A 135 -17.36 -2.17 9.55
C LEU A 135 -16.36 -3.12 8.86
N THR A 136 -16.75 -3.57 7.68
CA THR A 136 -15.92 -4.31 6.72
C THR A 136 -15.60 -3.43 5.51
N LEU A 137 -14.64 -3.84 4.67
CA LEU A 137 -14.37 -3.13 3.42
C LEU A 137 -15.60 -3.12 2.49
N ASN A 138 -16.42 -4.18 2.51
CA ASN A 138 -17.61 -4.29 1.68
C ASN A 138 -18.65 -3.18 1.96
N ASP A 139 -18.67 -2.63 3.18
CA ASP A 139 -19.58 -1.55 3.56
C ASP A 139 -19.26 -0.22 2.85
N PHE A 140 -18.08 -0.07 2.25
CA PHE A 140 -17.67 1.10 1.46
C PHE A 140 -18.15 1.04 0.00
N PHE A 141 -18.67 -0.11 -0.44
CA PHE A 141 -19.05 -0.36 -1.84
C PHE A 141 -20.56 -0.35 -2.06
N ASP A 142 -20.96 0.19 -3.20
CA ASP A 142 -22.31 0.02 -3.74
C ASP A 142 -22.43 -1.39 -4.33
N GLN A 143 -23.32 -2.19 -3.75
CA GLN A 143 -23.48 -3.60 -4.09
C GLN A 143 -24.16 -3.84 -5.44
N VAL A 144 -24.79 -2.83 -6.03
CA VAL A 144 -25.33 -2.88 -7.40
C VAL A 144 -24.20 -2.58 -8.39
N LYS A 145 -23.44 -1.51 -8.17
CA LYS A 145 -22.28 -1.18 -9.01
C LYS A 145 -21.20 -2.27 -9.00
N LEU A 146 -20.89 -2.82 -7.82
CA LEU A 146 -19.89 -3.88 -7.67
C LEU A 146 -20.29 -5.15 -8.44
N LYS A 147 -21.59 -5.43 -8.56
CA LYS A 147 -22.11 -6.52 -9.41
C LYS A 147 -22.10 -6.16 -10.90
N SER A 148 -22.33 -4.91 -11.28
CA SER A 148 -22.33 -4.50 -12.69
C SER A 148 -20.94 -4.49 -13.33
N ILE A 149 -19.87 -4.32 -12.53
CA ILE A 149 -18.49 -4.45 -13.01
C ILE A 149 -17.93 -5.89 -12.95
N ALA A 150 -18.67 -6.84 -12.37
CA ALA A 150 -18.22 -8.22 -12.29
C ALA A 150 -18.03 -8.87 -13.68
N PRO A 151 -17.08 -9.80 -13.85
CA PRO A 151 -16.78 -10.36 -15.17
C PRO A 151 -17.98 -11.09 -15.77
N ASP A 152 -18.45 -10.58 -16.91
CA ASP A 152 -19.42 -11.25 -17.76
C ASP A 152 -18.67 -12.28 -18.62
N THR A 153 -18.60 -13.51 -18.11
CA THR A 153 -17.92 -14.64 -18.77
C THR A 153 -18.51 -14.99 -20.13
N SER A 154 -19.71 -14.50 -20.48
CA SER A 154 -20.29 -14.66 -21.82
C SER A 154 -19.72 -13.71 -22.88
N LYS A 155 -19.01 -12.64 -22.47
CA LYS A 155 -18.48 -11.59 -23.35
C LYS A 155 -16.95 -11.53 -23.42
N GLN A 156 -16.24 -12.38 -22.68
CA GLN A 156 -14.79 -12.39 -22.68
C GLN A 156 -14.22 -12.94 -23.99
N SER A 157 -13.82 -12.02 -24.88
CA SER A 157 -13.04 -12.35 -26.07
C SER A 157 -11.68 -12.91 -25.65
N ILE A 158 -11.28 -14.05 -26.22
CA ILE A 158 -9.99 -14.72 -25.96
C ILE A 158 -8.75 -13.80 -26.17
N ALA A 159 -8.90 -12.70 -26.91
CA ALA A 159 -7.81 -11.80 -27.31
C ALA A 159 -7.67 -10.50 -26.47
N THR A 160 -8.19 -10.45 -25.23
CA THR A 160 -8.06 -9.27 -24.35
C THR A 160 -7.82 -9.69 -22.90
N LEU A 161 -6.70 -9.27 -22.31
CA LEU A 161 -6.41 -9.46 -20.89
C LEU A 161 -7.29 -8.52 -20.06
N THR A 162 -8.00 -9.05 -19.06
CA THR A 162 -8.81 -8.23 -18.12
C THR A 162 -8.07 -8.03 -16.81
N ILE A 163 -7.92 -6.79 -16.34
CA ILE A 163 -7.34 -6.47 -15.03
C ILE A 163 -8.32 -5.63 -14.21
N TYR A 164 -8.83 -6.22 -13.14
CA TYR A 164 -9.52 -5.51 -12.07
C TYR A 164 -8.48 -4.96 -11.12
N TYR A 165 -8.51 -3.67 -10.79
CA TYR A 165 -7.52 -3.08 -9.88
C TYR A 165 -8.12 -2.05 -8.93
N GLY A 166 -7.48 -1.92 -7.77
CA GLY A 166 -7.86 -0.96 -6.73
C GLY A 166 -8.07 -1.64 -5.37
N THR A 167 -8.10 -0.83 -4.31
CA THR A 167 -8.32 -1.32 -2.95
C THR A 167 -9.72 -1.91 -2.83
N GLY A 168 -9.82 -3.21 -2.54
CA GLY A 168 -11.09 -3.96 -2.52
C GLY A 168 -11.44 -4.65 -3.84
N ALA A 169 -10.55 -4.72 -4.82
CA ALA A 169 -10.82 -5.36 -6.10
C ALA A 169 -11.23 -6.85 -5.97
N SER A 170 -10.78 -7.54 -4.93
CA SER A 170 -11.16 -8.92 -4.65
C SER A 170 -12.58 -9.09 -4.08
N LEU A 171 -13.32 -7.99 -3.85
CA LEU A 171 -14.75 -8.05 -3.55
C LEU A 171 -15.58 -8.35 -4.81
N ILE A 172 -15.01 -8.09 -6.00
CA ILE A 172 -15.57 -8.59 -7.25
C ILE A 172 -15.43 -10.11 -7.27
N LYS A 173 -16.56 -10.80 -7.42
CA LYS A 173 -16.58 -12.26 -7.58
C LYS A 173 -16.12 -12.64 -8.99
N SER A 174 -14.81 -12.83 -9.16
CA SER A 174 -14.25 -13.61 -10.25
C SER A 174 -13.80 -14.95 -9.68
N ALA A 175 -14.45 -16.05 -10.07
CA ALA A 175 -14.25 -17.35 -9.43
C ALA A 175 -12.89 -18.00 -9.74
N GLU A 176 -12.23 -17.57 -10.82
CA GLU A 176 -11.04 -18.22 -11.39
C GLU A 176 -9.85 -17.27 -11.59
N ALA A 177 -10.04 -15.95 -11.45
CA ALA A 177 -8.95 -14.99 -11.61
C ALA A 177 -8.02 -14.99 -10.38
N PRO A 178 -6.69 -15.19 -10.55
CA PRO A 178 -5.77 -15.10 -9.43
C PRO A 178 -5.68 -13.67 -8.89
N VAL A 179 -5.55 -13.57 -7.57
CA VAL A 179 -5.41 -12.29 -6.86
C VAL A 179 -3.93 -11.99 -6.64
N ILE A 180 -3.48 -10.83 -7.13
CA ILE A 180 -2.26 -10.15 -6.70
C ILE A 180 -2.65 -9.22 -5.55
N TYR A 181 -1.95 -9.31 -4.42
CA TYR A 181 -2.12 -8.40 -3.29
C TYR A 181 -0.94 -7.44 -3.17
N ILE A 182 -1.22 -6.14 -3.30
CA ILE A 182 -0.26 -5.05 -3.20
C ILE A 182 -0.25 -4.48 -1.78
N ASP A 183 0.85 -4.67 -1.07
CA ASP A 183 1.05 -4.18 0.29
C ASP A 183 1.90 -2.91 0.32
N ILE A 184 1.82 -2.18 1.43
CA ILE A 184 2.66 -1.01 1.68
C ILE A 184 2.89 -0.80 3.19
N PRO A 185 4.13 -0.56 3.63
CA PRO A 185 4.44 -0.19 5.02
C PRO A 185 3.72 1.08 5.51
N LYS A 186 3.21 1.07 6.75
CA LYS A 186 2.41 2.19 7.30
C LYS A 186 3.15 3.53 7.43
N ASN A 187 4.47 3.51 7.50
CA ASN A 187 5.28 4.73 7.44
C ASN A 187 5.22 5.36 6.03
N GLU A 188 5.30 4.55 4.98
CA GLU A 188 5.16 5.02 3.60
C GLU A 188 3.77 5.61 3.32
N ILE A 189 2.71 5.02 3.89
CA ILE A 189 1.36 5.61 3.87
C ILE A 189 1.38 7.01 4.51
N GLN A 190 2.04 7.18 5.65
CA GLN A 190 2.13 8.48 6.33
C GLN A 190 2.97 9.50 5.55
N TYR A 191 4.04 9.07 4.87
CA TYR A 191 4.86 9.94 4.03
C TYR A 191 4.10 10.40 2.76
N ARG A 192 3.33 9.50 2.15
CA ARG A 192 2.42 9.80 1.02
C ARG A 192 1.26 10.71 1.46
N MET A 193 0.68 10.47 2.65
CA MET A 193 -0.34 11.33 3.26
C MET A 193 0.18 12.75 3.50
N ARG A 194 1.35 12.90 4.13
CA ARG A 194 1.97 14.21 4.39
C ARG A 194 2.36 14.96 3.12
N ALA A 195 2.64 14.23 2.04
CA ALA A 195 2.83 14.79 0.71
C ALA A 195 1.52 15.20 -0.01
N GLY A 196 0.35 14.81 0.51
CA GLY A 196 -0.93 14.95 -0.18
C GLY A 196 -1.09 14.03 -1.40
N SER A 197 -0.23 13.01 -1.56
CA SER A 197 -0.21 12.12 -2.73
C SER A 197 -1.14 10.91 -2.59
N LEU A 198 -1.94 10.84 -1.52
CA LEU A 198 -3.00 9.86 -1.32
C LEU A 198 -4.16 10.48 -0.53
N THR A 199 -5.29 9.78 -0.50
CA THR A 199 -6.47 10.13 0.32
C THR A 199 -6.82 8.99 1.28
N ASN A 200 -7.73 9.24 2.22
CA ASN A 200 -8.38 8.15 2.95
C ASN A 200 -9.28 7.33 2.02
N LEU A 201 -9.60 6.09 2.41
CA LEU A 201 -10.37 5.14 1.60
C LEU A 201 -11.70 5.75 1.11
N GLY A 202 -11.82 6.03 -0.20
CA GLY A 202 -13.03 6.62 -0.80
C GLY A 202 -13.29 8.10 -0.41
N ALA A 203 -12.28 8.83 0.06
CA ALA A 203 -12.34 10.28 0.19
C ALA A 203 -12.00 10.96 -1.14
N ASP A 204 -12.69 12.06 -1.44
CA ASP A 204 -12.55 12.90 -2.64
C ASP A 204 -11.25 13.73 -2.68
N GLY A 205 -10.64 14.00 -1.53
CA GLY A 205 -9.38 14.71 -1.42
C GLY A 205 -8.64 14.47 -0.11
N PRO A 206 -7.38 14.95 0.00
CA PRO A 206 -6.63 14.93 1.25
C PRO A 206 -7.22 15.97 2.23
N LYS A 207 -7.23 15.63 3.52
CA LYS A 207 -7.55 16.54 4.63
C LYS A 207 -6.29 16.89 5.41
N ARG A 208 -6.42 17.53 6.57
CA ARG A 208 -5.26 17.77 7.46
C ARG A 208 -4.64 16.43 7.88
N SER A 209 -3.31 16.34 7.88
CA SER A 209 -2.59 15.09 8.18
C SER A 209 -3.02 14.43 9.50
N ALA A 210 -3.36 15.21 10.54
CA ALA A 210 -3.84 14.68 11.82
C ALA A 210 -5.23 14.02 11.70
N GLU A 211 -6.15 14.60 10.93
CA GLU A 211 -7.49 14.06 10.68
C GLU A 211 -7.42 12.80 9.82
N MET A 212 -6.58 12.84 8.77
CA MET A 212 -6.34 11.68 7.91
C MET A 212 -5.72 10.52 8.68
N TYR A 213 -4.70 10.79 9.51
CA TYR A 213 -4.05 9.79 10.37
C TYR A 213 -5.03 9.19 11.38
N LYS A 214 -5.85 10.02 12.03
CA LYS A 214 -6.92 9.56 12.94
C LYS A 214 -7.87 8.60 12.22
N ARG A 215 -8.31 8.95 11.01
CA ARG A 215 -9.18 8.08 10.18
C ARG A 215 -8.46 6.81 9.73
N PHE A 216 -7.19 6.87 9.32
CA PHE A 216 -6.40 5.69 9.01
C PHE A 216 -6.34 4.74 10.21
N TYR A 217 -6.02 5.26 11.40
CA TYR A 217 -5.84 4.47 12.61
C TYR A 217 -7.13 3.80 13.12
N PHE A 218 -8.23 4.55 13.19
CA PHE A 218 -9.49 4.05 13.74
C PHE A 218 -10.38 3.35 12.73
N VAL A 219 -10.25 3.64 11.43
CA VAL A 219 -11.15 3.15 10.38
C VAL A 219 -10.39 2.41 9.28
N ASP A 220 -9.68 3.11 8.40
CA ASP A 220 -9.23 2.53 7.13
C ASP A 220 -8.29 1.32 7.35
N TRP A 221 -7.29 1.43 8.24
CA TRP A 221 -6.39 0.31 8.56
C TRP A 221 -7.07 -0.83 9.32
N VAL A 222 -8.21 -0.57 9.97
CA VAL A 222 -9.00 -1.62 10.65
C VAL A 222 -9.73 -2.46 9.60
N VAL A 223 -10.50 -1.80 8.72
CA VAL A 223 -11.29 -2.51 7.69
C VAL A 223 -10.39 -3.19 6.64
N LEU A 224 -9.30 -2.53 6.24
CA LEU A 224 -8.32 -3.09 5.31
C LEU A 224 -7.44 -4.17 5.96
N GLY A 225 -7.21 -4.10 7.28
CA GLY A 225 -6.52 -5.17 8.01
C GLY A 225 -7.33 -6.47 8.05
N VAL A 226 -8.65 -6.37 8.21
CA VAL A 226 -9.57 -7.52 8.09
C VAL A 226 -9.60 -8.05 6.66
N HIS A 227 -9.70 -7.16 5.66
CA HIS A 227 -9.69 -7.54 4.24
C HIS A 227 -8.40 -8.28 3.86
N LYS A 228 -7.23 -7.71 4.17
CA LYS A 228 -5.91 -8.32 3.99
C LYS A 228 -5.84 -9.72 4.60
N LYS A 229 -6.31 -9.89 5.85
CA LYS A 229 -6.34 -11.20 6.52
C LYS A 229 -7.19 -12.22 5.75
N SER A 230 -8.28 -11.80 5.12
CA SER A 230 -9.13 -12.68 4.30
C SER A 230 -8.50 -13.09 2.96
N LEU A 231 -7.52 -12.31 2.49
CA LEU A 231 -6.75 -12.54 1.26
C LEU A 231 -5.45 -13.34 1.46
N LEU A 232 -4.88 -13.35 2.67
CA LEU A 232 -3.65 -14.12 2.98
C LEU A 232 -3.66 -15.58 2.46
N PRO A 233 -4.75 -16.37 2.58
CA PRO A 233 -4.79 -17.75 2.07
C PRO A 233 -5.30 -17.88 0.63
N LYS A 234 -5.53 -16.77 -0.09
CA LYS A 234 -6.18 -16.76 -1.43
C LYS A 234 -5.37 -16.05 -2.51
N ALA A 235 -4.55 -15.07 -2.14
CA ALA A 235 -3.70 -14.38 -3.10
C ALA A 235 -2.64 -15.34 -3.66
N ALA A 236 -2.47 -15.33 -4.98
CA ALA A 236 -1.44 -16.08 -5.68
C ALA A 236 -0.07 -15.38 -5.55
N VAL A 237 -0.08 -14.05 -5.54
CA VAL A 237 1.10 -13.18 -5.48
C VAL A 237 0.93 -12.11 -4.41
N PHE A 238 2.01 -11.84 -3.68
CA PHE A 238 2.16 -10.66 -2.83
C PHE A 238 3.23 -9.74 -3.40
N ALA A 239 2.98 -8.44 -3.41
CA ALA A 239 3.91 -7.44 -3.91
C ALA A 239 4.04 -6.25 -2.97
N ASP A 240 5.23 -5.67 -2.89
CA ASP A 240 5.55 -4.46 -2.13
C ASP A 240 5.65 -3.25 -3.06
N ALA A 241 4.75 -2.28 -2.87
CA ALA A 241 4.71 -1.02 -3.62
C ALA A 241 5.39 0.14 -2.89
N GLN A 242 6.34 -0.13 -1.97
CA GLN A 242 7.16 0.89 -1.31
C GLN A 242 7.92 1.75 -2.33
N TRP A 243 8.54 1.14 -3.35
CA TRP A 243 9.20 1.86 -4.45
C TRP A 243 8.16 2.34 -5.47
N ILE A 244 8.26 3.59 -5.91
CA ILE A 244 7.27 4.19 -6.84
C ILE A 244 7.45 3.63 -8.25
N ASN A 245 8.69 3.61 -8.74
CA ASN A 245 9.05 3.25 -10.11
C ASN A 245 9.43 1.76 -10.29
N ASN A 246 9.28 0.93 -9.25
CA ASN A 246 9.61 -0.48 -9.27
C ASN A 246 8.65 -1.26 -8.36
N ILE A 247 8.53 -2.57 -8.55
CA ILE A 247 7.75 -3.44 -7.68
C ILE A 247 8.53 -4.73 -7.42
N ASN A 248 8.53 -5.17 -6.16
CA ASN A 248 9.11 -6.44 -5.75
C ASN A 248 7.98 -7.38 -5.32
N TRP A 249 8.00 -8.63 -5.76
CA TRP A 249 6.89 -9.55 -5.56
C TRP A 249 7.33 -11.00 -5.36
N MET A 250 6.46 -11.81 -4.78
CA MET A 250 6.68 -13.24 -4.52
C MET A 250 5.37 -14.03 -4.60
N PHE A 251 5.45 -15.33 -4.86
CA PHE A 251 4.31 -16.24 -4.77
C PHE A 251 3.89 -16.48 -3.32
N SER A 252 2.60 -16.76 -3.12
CA SER A 252 1.97 -17.04 -1.82
C SER A 252 2.77 -18.02 -0.96
N ASP A 253 3.14 -19.18 -1.54
CA ASP A 253 3.88 -20.24 -0.83
C ASP A 253 5.23 -19.74 -0.29
N SER A 254 5.90 -18.85 -1.03
CA SER A 254 7.19 -18.29 -0.61
C SER A 254 7.04 -17.30 0.56
N LEU A 255 5.91 -16.58 0.63
CA LEU A 255 5.56 -15.77 1.79
C LEU A 255 5.21 -16.66 2.99
N HIS A 256 4.40 -17.70 2.79
CA HIS A 256 3.98 -18.61 3.88
C HIS A 256 5.17 -19.40 4.46
N ASP A 257 6.06 -19.92 3.62
CA ASP A 257 7.32 -20.56 4.04
C ASP A 257 8.20 -19.59 4.84
N GLY A 258 8.31 -18.34 4.37
CA GLY A 258 9.04 -17.27 5.06
C GLY A 258 8.46 -16.96 6.44
N LEU A 259 7.15 -16.72 6.51
CA LEU A 259 6.44 -16.43 7.77
C LEU A 259 6.50 -17.60 8.75
N LYS A 260 6.38 -18.84 8.26
CA LYS A 260 6.53 -20.06 9.06
C LYS A 260 7.96 -20.24 9.58
N THR A 261 8.97 -19.84 8.82
CA THR A 261 10.36 -19.84 9.29
C THR A 261 10.56 -18.78 10.38
N MET A 262 10.06 -17.56 10.14
CA MET A 262 10.13 -16.46 11.11
C MET A 262 9.38 -16.75 12.41
N SER A 263 8.25 -17.47 12.37
CA SER A 263 7.49 -17.81 13.58
C SER A 263 8.20 -18.80 14.53
N HIS A 264 9.31 -19.39 14.09
CA HIS A 264 10.15 -20.30 14.89
C HIS A 264 11.58 -19.78 15.04
N SER A 265 11.78 -18.46 14.88
CA SER A 265 13.08 -17.79 14.92
C SER A 265 13.03 -16.53 15.82
N ASP A 266 14.19 -15.96 16.13
CA ASP A 266 14.30 -14.72 16.89
C ASP A 266 13.91 -13.50 16.05
N PHE A 267 13.18 -12.57 16.66
CA PHE A 267 12.79 -11.31 16.02
C PHE A 267 13.76 -10.17 16.36
N ARG A 268 14.41 -9.62 15.34
CA ARG A 268 15.19 -8.38 15.45
C ARG A 268 14.35 -7.18 15.05
N VAL A 269 14.29 -6.16 15.91
CA VAL A 269 13.59 -4.91 15.58
C VAL A 269 14.36 -4.13 14.51
N ARG A 270 13.65 -3.50 13.56
CA ARG A 270 14.22 -2.47 12.69
C ARG A 270 14.12 -1.12 13.42
N PRO A 271 15.23 -0.47 13.81
CA PRO A 271 15.19 0.87 14.34
C PRO A 271 14.68 1.81 13.25
N TRP A 272 13.68 2.62 13.59
CA TRP A 272 13.09 3.60 12.69
C TRP A 272 12.79 4.86 13.48
N PHE A 273 13.05 6.02 12.86
CA PHE A 273 12.77 7.31 13.45
C PHE A 273 11.60 7.95 12.70
N GLU A 274 10.49 8.14 13.40
CA GLU A 274 9.38 8.98 12.95
C GLU A 274 9.47 10.33 13.64
N ALA A 275 9.42 11.41 12.85
CA ALA A 275 9.44 12.78 13.35
C ALA A 275 8.25 13.06 14.28
N GLY A 276 8.53 13.68 15.42
CA GLY A 276 7.52 13.97 16.43
C GLY A 276 8.11 14.61 17.69
N ALA A 277 7.25 15.33 18.40
CA ALA A 277 7.61 16.27 19.47
C ALA A 277 8.39 15.67 20.67
N TRP A 278 8.56 14.35 20.76
CA TRP A 278 9.21 13.67 21.88
C TRP A 278 10.17 12.56 21.43
N GLY A 279 11.46 12.72 21.74
CA GLY A 279 12.43 11.62 21.81
C GLY A 279 13.31 11.38 20.58
N GLY A 280 13.81 10.14 20.46
CA GLY A 280 14.64 9.63 19.35
C GLY A 280 16.04 10.24 19.15
N GLN A 281 16.41 11.30 19.87
CA GLN A 281 17.76 11.88 19.84
C GLN A 281 18.85 10.90 20.30
N TRP A 282 18.54 9.98 21.22
CA TRP A 282 19.43 8.88 21.64
C TRP A 282 19.56 7.74 20.60
N MET A 283 18.63 7.65 19.63
CA MET A 283 18.76 6.72 18.49
C MET A 283 19.52 7.35 17.32
N LYS A 284 19.41 8.68 17.15
CA LYS A 284 20.54 9.56 16.75
C LYS A 284 21.63 9.44 17.86
N GLU A 285 22.82 10.03 17.79
CA GLU A 285 24.02 9.44 18.44
C GLU A 285 24.32 8.00 17.95
N ARG A 286 23.62 7.00 18.52
CA ARG A 286 24.04 5.61 18.72
C ARG A 286 24.05 4.80 17.44
N PHE A 287 23.03 4.96 16.60
CA PHE A 287 22.93 4.24 15.34
C PHE A 287 23.38 5.15 14.19
N LYS A 288 24.61 5.00 13.71
CA LYS A 288 25.18 5.84 12.64
C LYS A 288 24.29 5.88 11.41
N ASN A 289 23.82 4.71 10.98
CA ASN A 289 23.05 4.52 9.75
C ASN A 289 21.58 5.01 9.83
N LEU A 290 21.09 5.46 11.01
CA LEU A 290 19.79 6.14 11.08
C LEU A 290 19.90 7.56 10.52
N ASN A 291 18.91 7.99 9.74
CA ASN A 291 18.84 9.36 9.23
C ASN A 291 18.95 10.38 10.37
N LYS A 292 19.93 11.28 10.26
CA LYS A 292 20.25 12.33 11.24
C LYS A 292 19.47 13.62 11.00
N ASP A 293 18.99 13.83 9.78
CA ASP A 293 18.42 15.10 9.30
C ASP A 293 16.89 15.19 9.48
N GLU A 294 16.23 14.11 9.88
CA GLU A 294 14.83 14.16 10.33
C GLU A 294 14.71 15.06 11.57
N VAL A 295 13.80 16.03 11.52
CA VAL A 295 13.53 16.97 12.62
C VAL A 295 12.59 16.31 13.63
N ASN A 296 12.62 16.76 14.89
CA ASN A 296 11.66 16.36 15.92
C ASN A 296 10.43 17.26 15.91
#